data_AF-A0A955H047-F1
#
_entry.id   AF-A0A955H047-F1
#
_cell.length_a   1.000
_cell.length_b   1.000
_cell.length_c   1.000
_cell.angle_alpha   90.00
_cell.angle_beta   90.00
_cell.angle_gamma   90.00
#
_symmetry.space_group_name_H-M   'P 1'
#
loop_
_entity.id
_entity.type
_entity.pdbx_description
1 polymer ?
#
loop_
_entity_poly.entity_id
_entity_poly.type
_entity_poly.pdbx_seq_one_letter_code
_entity_poly.pdbx_strand_id
1 'polypeptide(L)'
;MQQSLTEKVAQLLTLENMPESQQLAVCERAGSIALEAALNRQLVSLTPEQVAELELYLDVHDDSANIFSFLIERYPMLETYFEEEVMALQLEIISIMS
;
A
#
# COMPACT_ATOMS: atom_id res chain seq x y z
N MET A 1 -11.26 -13.60 6.13
CA MET A 1 -11.35 -12.96 4.80
C MET A 1 -10.27 -11.90 4.77
N GLN A 2 -9.37 -11.95 3.79
CA GLN A 2 -8.29 -10.96 3.64
C GLN A 2 -8.89 -9.75 2.88
N GLN A 3 -8.72 -8.53 3.39
CA GLN A 3 -9.24 -7.32 2.76
C GLN A 3 -8.38 -6.93 1.56
N SER A 4 -8.98 -6.33 0.53
CA SER A 4 -8.25 -5.76 -0.61
C SER A 4 -7.52 -4.46 -0.24
N LEU A 5 -6.49 -4.10 -1.00
CA LEU A 5 -5.74 -2.84 -0.83
C LEU A 5 -6.68 -1.62 -0.83
N THR A 6 -7.59 -1.56 -1.80
CA THR A 6 -8.56 -0.46 -1.94
C THR A 6 -9.49 -0.34 -0.73
N GLU A 7 -10.00 -1.46 -0.21
CA GLU A 7 -10.84 -1.47 1.00
C GLU A 7 -10.06 -1.00 2.23
N LYS A 8 -8.79 -1.41 2.35
CA LYS A 8 -7.93 -1.04 3.48
C LYS A 8 -7.60 0.46 3.46
N VAL A 9 -7.28 1.01 2.29
CA VAL A 9 -7.03 2.45 2.13
C VAL A 9 -8.28 3.27 2.40
N ALA A 10 -9.44 2.84 1.90
CA ALA A 10 -10.70 3.54 2.12
C ALA A 10 -11.04 3.66 3.62
N GLN A 11 -10.82 2.57 4.39
CA GLN A 11 -10.99 2.56 5.84
C GLN A 11 -10.03 3.53 6.54
N LEU A 12 -8.74 3.46 6.21
CA LEU A 12 -7.72 4.29 6.86
C LEU A 12 -7.88 5.78 6.56
N LEU A 13 -8.25 6.14 5.33
CA LEU A 13 -8.42 7.53 4.92
C LEU A 13 -9.78 8.14 5.34
N THR A 14 -10.66 7.38 5.99
CA THR A 14 -11.98 7.87 6.47
C THR A 14 -12.80 8.57 5.37
N LEU A 15 -12.79 8.03 4.15
CA LEU A 15 -13.36 8.70 2.96
C LEU A 15 -14.89 8.64 2.87
N GLU A 16 -15.58 8.34 3.98
CA GLU A 16 -17.01 8.02 4.09
C GLU A 16 -17.95 9.07 3.48
N ASN A 17 -17.49 10.32 3.35
CA ASN A 17 -18.28 11.46 2.86
C ASN A 17 -18.07 11.78 1.37
N MET A 18 -17.22 11.04 0.65
CA MET A 18 -16.87 11.29 -0.75
C MET A 18 -17.69 10.40 -1.71
N PRO A 19 -18.01 10.79 -2.95
CA PRO A 19 -18.66 9.90 -3.92
C PRO A 19 -17.81 8.67 -4.23
N GLU A 20 -18.41 7.47 -4.36
CA GLU A 20 -17.68 6.20 -4.61
C GLU A 20 -16.68 6.28 -5.78
N SER A 21 -17.05 6.94 -6.88
CA SER A 21 -16.18 7.08 -8.05
C SER A 21 -14.93 7.93 -7.78
N GLN A 22 -14.99 8.87 -6.85
CA GLN A 22 -13.84 9.66 -6.41
C GLN A 22 -13.06 8.93 -5.32
N GLN A 23 -13.75 8.22 -4.41
CA GLN A 23 -13.10 7.38 -3.40
C GLN A 23 -12.18 6.37 -4.06
N LEU A 24 -12.63 5.68 -5.12
CA LEU A 24 -11.84 4.66 -5.79
C LEU A 24 -10.52 5.24 -6.35
N ALA A 25 -10.61 6.36 -7.07
CA ALA A 25 -9.45 7.02 -7.66
C ALA A 25 -8.47 7.57 -6.60
N VAL A 26 -9.00 8.06 -5.47
CA VAL A 26 -8.18 8.50 -4.33
C VAL A 26 -7.51 7.30 -3.67
N CYS A 27 -8.24 6.21 -3.44
CA CYS A 27 -7.71 4.99 -2.84
C CYS A 27 -6.62 4.34 -3.69
N GLU A 28 -6.81 4.28 -5.01
CA GLU A 28 -5.78 3.74 -5.93
C GLU A 28 -4.50 4.57 -5.87
N ARG A 29 -4.62 5.90 -5.93
CA ARG A 29 -3.45 6.79 -5.88
C ARG A 29 -2.76 6.75 -4.52
N ALA A 30 -3.51 6.91 -3.44
CA ALA A 30 -2.95 6.90 -2.10
C ALA A 30 -2.38 5.53 -1.73
N GLY A 31 -3.07 4.44 -2.11
CA GLY A 31 -2.58 3.08 -1.95
C GLY A 31 -1.29 2.82 -2.70
N SER A 32 -1.16 3.30 -3.94
CA SER A 32 0.08 3.16 -4.71
C SER A 32 1.24 3.92 -4.06
N ILE A 33 1.03 5.16 -3.61
CA ILE A 33 2.07 5.97 -2.95
C ILE A 33 2.51 5.31 -1.65
N ALA A 34 1.55 4.90 -0.81
CA ALA A 34 1.84 4.24 0.46
C ALA A 34 2.54 2.88 0.27
N LEU A 35 2.14 2.11 -0.75
CA LEU A 35 2.78 0.83 -1.06
C LEU A 35 4.23 1.03 -1.52
N GLU A 36 4.48 2.01 -2.39
CA GLU A 36 5.84 2.35 -2.84
C GLU A 36 6.73 2.76 -1.66
N ALA A 37 6.22 3.63 -0.77
CA ALA A 37 6.94 4.06 0.43
C ALA A 37 7.21 2.89 1.39
N ALA A 38 6.21 2.04 1.63
CA ALA A 38 6.35 0.85 2.47
C ALA A 38 7.38 -0.14 1.90
N LEU A 39 7.36 -0.36 0.58
CA LEU A 39 8.34 -1.19 -0.11
C LEU A 39 9.74 -0.62 0.02
N ASN A 40 9.93 0.69 -0.17
CA ASN A 40 11.22 1.34 0.02
C ASN A 40 11.77 1.13 1.44
N ARG A 41 10.91 1.21 2.47
CA ARG A 41 11.30 0.92 3.85
C ARG A 41 11.64 -0.56 4.07
N GLN A 42 10.86 -1.47 3.47
CA GLN A 42 11.10 -2.91 3.54
C GLN A 42 12.41 -3.30 2.85
N LEU A 43 12.71 -2.73 1.69
CA LEU A 43 13.92 -3.01 0.89
C LEU A 43 15.22 -2.81 1.67
N VAL A 44 15.27 -1.82 2.58
CA VAL A 44 16.45 -1.57 3.44
C VAL A 44 16.75 -2.75 4.38
N SER A 45 15.74 -3.57 4.68
CA SER A 45 15.86 -4.74 5.56
C SER A 45 16.08 -6.06 4.81
N LEU A 46 16.01 -6.06 3.48
CA LEU A 46 16.15 -7.27 2.67
C LEU A 46 17.62 -7.59 2.37
N THR A 47 17.94 -8.88 2.32
CA THR A 47 19.22 -9.33 1.74
C THR A 47 19.21 -9.21 0.22
N PRO A 48 20.39 -9.15 -0.44
CA PRO A 48 20.45 -9.13 -1.90
C PRO A 48 19.72 -10.30 -2.58
N GLU A 49 19.72 -11.50 -1.98
CA GLU A 49 18.98 -12.64 -2.54
C GLU A 49 17.46 -12.43 -2.47
N GLN A 50 16.96 -11.82 -1.39
CA GLN A 50 15.54 -11.53 -1.22
C GLN A 50 15.07 -10.42 -2.17
N VAL A 51 15.93 -9.43 -2.46
CA VAL A 51 15.65 -8.40 -3.47
C VAL A 51 15.52 -9.04 -4.86
N ALA A 52 16.45 -9.93 -5.23
CA ALA A 52 16.39 -10.62 -6.52
C ALA A 52 15.17 -11.54 -6.65
N GLU A 53 14.76 -12.21 -5.56
CA GLU A 53 13.53 -13.01 -5.51
C GLU A 53 12.28 -12.15 -5.75
N LEU A 54 12.24 -10.95 -5.14
CA LEU A 54 11.17 -9.99 -5.30
C LEU A 54 11.10 -9.44 -6.73
N GLU A 55 12.23 -9.04 -7.31
CA GLU A 55 12.29 -8.58 -8.71
C GLU A 55 11.78 -9.65 -9.68
N LEU A 56 12.24 -10.90 -9.50
CA LEU A 56 11.79 -12.02 -10.32
C LEU A 56 10.27 -12.26 -10.19
N TYR A 57 9.71 -12.12 -8.98
CA TYR A 57 8.28 -12.28 -8.77
C TYR A 57 7.47 -11.19 -9.51
N LEU A 58 7.91 -9.93 -9.41
CA LEU A 58 7.27 -8.80 -10.06
C LEU A 58 7.36 -8.88 -11.59
N ASP A 59 8.47 -9.37 -12.15
CA ASP A 59 8.63 -9.56 -13.60
C ASP A 59 7.69 -10.63 -14.18
N VAL A 60 7.26 -11.60 -13.36
CA VAL A 60 6.43 -12.74 -13.80
C VAL A 60 4.94 -12.48 -13.56
N HIS A 61 4.58 -11.55 -12.67
CA HIS A 61 3.20 -11.32 -12.25
C HIS A 61 2.81 -9.85 -12.47
N ASP A 62 1.94 -9.61 -13.46
CA ASP A 62 1.51 -8.27 -13.91
C ASP A 62 0.19 -7.81 -13.25
N ASP A 63 -0.34 -8.56 -12.27
CA ASP A 63 -1.63 -8.28 -11.64
C ASP A 63 -1.46 -7.72 -10.22
N SER A 64 -1.65 -6.41 -10.09
CA SER A 64 -1.43 -5.61 -8.87
C SER A 64 -2.27 -6.06 -7.68
N ALA A 65 -3.44 -6.67 -7.92
CA ALA A 65 -4.34 -7.12 -6.86
C ALA A 65 -3.77 -8.28 -6.04
N ASN A 66 -2.96 -9.15 -6.64
CA ASN A 66 -2.39 -10.33 -5.98
C ASN A 66 -1.01 -10.06 -5.37
N ILE A 67 -0.30 -9.06 -5.89
CA ILE A 67 1.04 -8.69 -5.43
C ILE A 67 1.01 -8.27 -3.96
N PHE A 68 0.06 -7.44 -3.54
CA PHE A 68 0.02 -6.96 -2.16
C PHE A 68 -0.17 -8.08 -1.13
N SER A 69 -1.10 -9.01 -1.38
CA SER A 69 -1.34 -10.16 -0.51
C SER A 69 -0.10 -11.04 -0.39
N PHE A 70 0.56 -11.33 -1.52
CA PHE A 70 1.82 -12.08 -1.52
C PHE A 70 2.92 -11.37 -0.71
N LEU A 71 3.07 -10.06 -0.92
CA LEU A 71 4.11 -9.28 -0.25
C LEU A 71 3.92 -9.25 1.27
N ILE A 72 2.69 -9.15 1.77
CA ILE A 72 2.42 -9.21 3.22
C ILE A 72 2.68 -10.61 3.77
N GLU A 73 2.28 -11.66 3.05
CA GLU A 73 2.56 -13.04 3.48
C GLU A 73 4.07 -13.32 3.58
N ARG A 74 4.84 -12.80 2.61
CA ARG A 74 6.29 -12.97 2.57
C ARG A 74 7.02 -12.03 3.54
N TYR A 75 6.51 -10.81 3.72
CA TYR A 75 7.10 -9.74 4.51
C TYR A 75 6.05 -9.11 5.45
N PRO A 76 5.75 -9.72 6.61
CA PRO A 76 4.68 -9.26 7.49
C PRO A 76 4.81 -7.81 7.97
N MET A 77 6.05 -7.31 8.10
CA MET A 77 6.31 -5.91 8.48
C MET A 77 5.84 -4.89 7.43
N LEU A 78 5.69 -5.32 6.17
CA LEU A 78 5.22 -4.45 5.09
C LEU A 78 3.81 -3.95 5.36
N GLU A 79 2.96 -4.76 5.98
CA GLU A 79 1.59 -4.35 6.34
C GLU A 79 1.61 -3.19 7.33
N THR A 80 2.48 -3.26 8.33
CA THR A 80 2.66 -2.19 9.31
C THR A 80 3.20 -0.92 8.67
N TYR A 81 4.24 -1.03 7.83
CA TYR A 81 4.76 0.13 7.11
C TYR A 81 3.69 0.76 6.23
N PHE A 82 2.93 -0.06 5.49
CA PHE A 82 1.85 0.43 4.66
C PHE A 82 0.81 1.23 5.47
N GLU A 83 0.35 0.70 6.61
CA GLU A 83 -0.58 1.41 7.49
C GLU A 83 -0.02 2.75 7.99
N GLU A 84 1.25 2.77 8.41
CA GLU A 84 1.94 3.99 8.83
C GLU A 84 1.98 5.04 7.72
N GLU A 85 2.30 4.64 6.48
CA GLU A 85 2.37 5.55 5.34
C GLU A 85 0.97 6.08 4.95
N VAL A 86 -0.07 5.25 4.98
CA VAL A 86 -1.45 5.70 4.72
C VAL A 86 -1.92 6.68 5.80
N MET A 87 -1.59 6.45 7.07
CA MET A 87 -1.90 7.38 8.16
C MET A 87 -1.13 8.69 8.03
N ALA A 88 0.14 8.64 7.63
CA ALA A 88 0.94 9.85 7.37
C ALA A 88 0.32 10.68 6.24
N LEU A 89 -0.06 10.04 5.13
CA LEU A 89 -0.80 10.65 4.02
C LEU A 89 -2.11 11.30 4.49
N GLN A 90 -2.88 10.62 5.33
CA GLN A 90 -4.12 11.17 5.91
C GLN A 90 -3.86 12.46 6.68
N LEU A 91 -2.84 12.48 7.53
CA LEU A 91 -2.46 13.64 8.34
C LEU A 91 -2.02 14.81 7.47
N GLU A 92 -1.22 14.55 6.43
CA GLU A 92 -0.80 15.57 5.46
C GLU A 92 -1.99 16.18 4.72
N ILE A 93 -2.92 15.36 4.22
CA ILE A 93 -4.14 15.83 3.55
C ILE A 93 -4.96 16.74 4.47
N ILE A 94 -5.18 16.33 5.72
CA ILE A 94 -5.91 17.14 6.71
C ILE A 94 -5.20 18.49 6.94
N SER A 95 -3.88 18.48 7.08
CA SER A 95 -3.08 19.70 7.31
C SER A 95 -3.15 20.71 6.16
N ILE A 96 -3.34 20.25 4.92
CA ILE A 96 -3.47 21.11 3.73
C ILE A 96 -4.88 21.72 3.64
N MET A 97 -5.88 21.01 4.16
CA MET A 97 -7.29 21.42 4.11
C MET A 97 -7.73 22.32 5.27
N SER A 98 -6.87 22.54 6.27
CA SER A 98 -7.13 23.36 7.47
C SER A 98 -6.43 24.72 7.42
#